data_AF-A0A4V2Z810-F1
#
_entry.id   AF-A0A4V2Z810-F1
#
_cell.length_a   1.000
_cell.length_b   1.000
_cell.length_c   1.000
_cell.angle_alpha   90.00
_cell.angle_beta   90.00
_cell.angle_gamma   90.00
#
_symmetry.space_group_name_H-M   'P 1'
#
loop_
_entity.id
_entity.type
_entity.pdbx_description
1 polymer ?
#
loop_
_entity_poly.entity_id
_entity_poly.type
_entity_poly.pdbx_seq_one_letter_code
_entity_poly.pdbx_strand_id
1 'polypeptide(L)'
;MRGGWLVLILSGVVLLACPPPAVARERAEPPSRADHIAAQLRRDPVYVTDHAPRVLPPDAAARIKTAVARLGAPTYVAVTPTVGLSTGRHGESLLPLLRDRLRRDGVYLVASPTSPDGEVRQYGGSRRLPLEDAWRAAQNELAYDASTPERIELFVDIALSGRARERAQNPPPRPKSKVRKALDADDAADRRAALVEWGVFGGSAALSGVPLLTFLTLRRVRRGTRQQRRTKSPAKGRR
;
A
#
# COMPACT_ATOMS: atom_id res chain seq x y z
N MET A 1 22.45 86.05 47.80
CA MET A 1 23.75 86.61 47.40
C MET A 1 24.74 85.46 47.29
N ARG A 2 25.40 85.32 46.13
CA ARG A 2 26.80 84.86 45.91
C ARG A 2 27.25 83.63 46.75
N GLY A 3 27.60 82.46 46.22
CA GLY A 3 28.33 82.10 45.00
C GLY A 3 29.40 81.04 45.37
N GLY A 4 29.84 80.22 44.40
CA GLY A 4 31.02 79.33 44.49
C GLY A 4 30.69 77.88 44.91
N TRP A 5 30.59 76.89 44.01
CA TRP A 5 31.59 76.27 43.14
C TRP A 5 32.62 75.42 43.91
N LEU A 6 32.39 74.10 43.93
CA LEU A 6 33.45 73.10 44.07
C LEU A 6 33.03 71.83 43.32
N VAL A 7 33.73 71.64 42.21
CA VAL A 7 33.74 70.47 41.34
C VAL A 7 34.43 69.32 42.08
N LEU A 8 33.81 68.14 42.10
CA LEU A 8 34.49 66.89 42.47
C LEU A 8 34.13 65.84 41.42
N ILE A 9 35.08 65.68 40.50
CA ILE A 9 35.11 64.66 39.44
C ILE A 9 35.46 63.34 40.13
N LEU A 10 34.55 62.37 40.13
CA LEU A 10 34.86 60.99 40.50
C LEU A 10 34.70 60.10 39.27
N SER A 11 35.84 59.79 38.66
CA SER A 11 35.99 58.86 37.54
C SER A 11 35.64 57.44 37.96
N GLY A 12 34.49 56.94 37.52
CA GLY A 12 34.12 55.52 37.62
C GLY A 12 34.66 54.74 36.41
N VAL A 13 35.77 54.05 36.60
CA VAL A 13 36.27 53.05 35.63
C VAL A 13 35.42 51.78 35.79
N VAL A 14 34.42 51.62 34.92
CA VAL A 14 33.68 50.37 34.76
C VAL A 14 34.57 49.42 33.96
N LEU A 15 35.25 48.52 34.67
CA LEU A 15 35.92 47.37 34.07
C LEU A 15 34.86 46.45 33.46
N LEU A 16 34.67 46.57 32.15
CA LEU A 16 33.86 45.67 31.34
C LEU A 16 34.56 44.30 31.28
N ALA A 17 34.24 43.41 32.22
CA ALA A 17 34.67 42.02 32.19
C ALA A 17 33.93 41.31 31.05
N CYS A 18 34.62 41.05 29.93
CA CYS A 18 34.14 40.24 28.82
C CYS A 18 34.16 38.76 29.24
N PRO A 19 33.01 38.07 29.36
CA PRO A 19 33.04 36.62 29.55
C PRO A 19 33.59 35.96 28.28
N PRO A 20 34.48 34.96 28.39
CA PRO A 20 34.96 34.23 27.22
C PRO A 20 33.76 33.58 26.50
N PRO A 21 33.77 33.49 25.15
CA PRO A 21 32.72 32.78 24.43
C PRO A 21 32.72 31.33 24.94
N ALA A 22 31.62 30.95 25.60
CA ALA A 22 31.34 29.56 25.88
C ALA A 22 31.28 28.86 24.52
N VAL A 23 32.37 28.16 24.17
CA VAL A 23 32.39 27.24 23.04
C VAL A 23 31.34 26.20 23.40
N ALA A 24 30.14 26.38 22.84
CA ALA A 24 29.08 25.40 22.93
C ALA A 24 29.70 24.13 22.36
N ARG A 25 30.10 23.23 23.25
CA ARG A 25 30.58 21.91 22.91
C ARG A 25 29.36 21.26 22.30
N GLU A 26 29.28 21.32 20.97
CA GLU A 26 28.22 20.73 20.16
C GLU A 26 28.10 19.30 20.67
N ARG A 27 27.05 19.04 21.48
CA ARG A 27 26.77 17.69 21.93
C ARG A 27 26.64 16.92 20.64
N ALA A 28 27.55 15.97 20.39
CA ALA A 28 27.44 15.06 19.29
C ALA A 28 26.04 14.45 19.40
N GLU A 29 25.15 14.90 18.53
CA GLU A 29 23.77 14.48 18.53
C GLU A 29 23.80 12.96 18.30
N PRO A 30 23.03 12.15 19.06
CA PRO A 30 23.00 10.71 18.84
C PRO A 30 22.74 10.46 17.35
N PRO A 31 23.49 9.53 16.72
CA PRO A 31 23.46 9.36 15.27
C PRO A 31 22.02 9.17 14.81
N SER A 32 21.57 10.06 13.92
CA SER A 32 20.21 10.01 13.41
C SER A 32 20.02 8.77 12.54
N ARG A 33 18.77 8.32 12.36
CA ARG A 33 18.48 7.21 11.44
C ARG A 33 19.00 7.49 10.02
N ALA A 34 18.88 8.75 9.58
CA ALA A 34 19.39 9.20 8.29
C ALA A 34 20.91 9.04 8.21
N ASP A 35 21.65 9.27 9.30
CA ASP A 35 23.10 9.06 9.35
C ASP A 35 23.47 7.58 9.21
N HIS A 36 22.74 6.68 9.87
CA HIS A 36 22.98 5.25 9.74
C HIS A 36 22.72 4.78 8.30
N ILE A 37 21.57 5.13 7.72
CA ILE A 37 21.23 4.76 6.35
C ILE A 37 22.24 5.35 5.36
N ALA A 38 22.60 6.64 5.50
CA ALA A 38 23.62 7.27 4.67
C ALA A 38 24.98 6.57 4.79
N ALA A 39 25.40 6.16 5.98
CA ALA A 39 26.65 5.43 6.19
C ALA A 39 26.65 4.06 5.46
N GLN A 40 25.52 3.36 5.45
CA GLN A 40 25.37 2.12 4.68
C GLN A 40 25.37 2.39 3.18
N LEU A 41 24.64 3.41 2.73
CA LEU A 41 24.57 3.82 1.31
C LEU A 41 25.92 4.29 0.74
N ARG A 42 26.84 4.78 1.58
CA ARG A 42 28.22 5.09 1.17
C ARG A 42 29.01 3.83 0.81
N ARG A 43 28.69 2.68 1.43
CA ARG A 43 29.36 1.39 1.20
C ARG A 43 28.73 0.64 0.03
N ASP A 44 27.41 0.54 0.00
CA ASP A 44 26.64 -0.07 -1.08
C ASP A 44 25.47 0.85 -1.46
N PRO A 45 25.32 1.27 -2.73
CA PRO A 45 24.22 2.13 -3.18
C PRO A 45 22.82 1.57 -2.90
N VAL A 46 22.68 0.27 -2.62
CA VAL A 46 21.40 -0.34 -2.26
C VAL A 46 21.48 -0.87 -0.84
N TYR A 47 20.72 -0.26 0.07
CA TYR A 47 20.58 -0.69 1.45
C TYR A 47 19.19 -1.27 1.68
N VAL A 48 19.12 -2.55 2.03
CA VAL A 48 17.91 -3.21 2.53
C VAL A 48 18.10 -3.41 4.02
N THR A 49 17.21 -2.83 4.84
CA THR A 49 17.36 -2.93 6.29
C THR A 49 17.16 -4.37 6.77
N ASP A 50 17.91 -4.74 7.80
CA ASP A 50 17.77 -5.96 8.60
C ASP A 50 16.38 -6.16 9.24
N HIS A 51 15.68 -5.06 9.53
CA HIS A 51 14.28 -5.06 9.94
C HIS A 51 13.29 -5.30 8.79
N ALA A 52 13.75 -5.45 7.54
CA ALA A 52 12.90 -5.91 6.47
C ALA A 52 12.51 -7.35 6.81
N PRO A 53 11.21 -7.65 7.03
CA PRO A 53 10.82 -8.97 7.47
C PRO A 53 11.19 -10.02 6.40
N ARG A 54 10.99 -11.31 6.69
CA ARG A 54 11.03 -12.46 5.73
C ARG A 54 10.14 -12.31 4.48
N VAL A 55 9.63 -11.12 4.22
CA VAL A 55 8.81 -10.71 3.10
C VAL A 55 9.64 -10.46 1.84
N LEU A 56 10.91 -10.04 1.98
CA LEU A 56 11.78 -9.84 0.81
C LEU A 56 12.51 -11.14 0.42
N PRO A 57 12.57 -11.46 -0.89
CA PRO A 57 13.43 -12.53 -1.40
C PRO A 57 14.91 -12.30 -1.04
N PRO A 58 15.71 -13.37 -0.86
CA PRO A 58 17.13 -13.23 -0.51
C PRO A 58 17.95 -12.51 -1.59
N ASP A 59 17.50 -12.54 -2.84
CA ASP A 59 18.09 -11.90 -4.01
C ASP A 59 17.56 -10.47 -4.25
N ALA A 60 16.69 -9.95 -3.37
CA ALA A 60 16.04 -8.65 -3.55
C ALA A 60 17.03 -7.50 -3.78
N ALA A 61 18.10 -7.41 -2.97
CA ALA A 61 19.09 -6.35 -3.11
C ALA A 61 19.81 -6.40 -4.47
N ALA A 62 20.15 -7.60 -4.95
CA ALA A 62 20.80 -7.79 -6.24
C ALA A 62 19.86 -7.43 -7.41
N ARG A 63 18.59 -7.84 -7.34
CA ARG A 63 17.57 -7.47 -8.34
C ARG A 63 17.37 -5.96 -8.41
N ILE A 64 17.22 -5.30 -7.26
CA ILE A 64 17.08 -3.86 -7.16
C ILE A 64 18.30 -3.16 -7.78
N LYS A 65 19.51 -3.60 -7.43
CA LYS A 65 20.77 -3.04 -7.95
C LYS A 65 20.85 -3.14 -9.47
N THR A 66 20.52 -4.31 -10.03
CA THR A 66 20.48 -4.52 -11.49
C THR A 66 19.43 -3.62 -12.16
N ALA A 67 18.24 -3.51 -11.56
CA ALA A 67 17.17 -2.68 -12.09
C ALA A 67 17.59 -1.21 -12.17
N VAL A 68 18.07 -0.63 -11.06
CA VAL A 68 18.41 0.81 -10.99
C VAL A 68 19.67 1.18 -11.77
N ALA A 69 20.59 0.23 -11.98
CA ALA A 69 21.77 0.46 -12.82
C ALA A 69 21.38 0.88 -14.26
N ARG A 70 20.22 0.43 -14.76
CA ARG A 70 19.70 0.79 -16.10
C ARG A 70 19.34 2.28 -16.24
N LEU A 71 19.14 3.00 -15.14
CA LEU A 71 18.84 4.43 -15.17
C LEU A 71 20.02 5.27 -15.68
N GLY A 72 21.24 4.73 -15.63
CA GLY A 72 22.45 5.43 -16.09
C GLY A 72 22.87 6.61 -15.21
N ALA A 73 22.28 6.75 -14.02
CA ALA A 73 22.63 7.75 -13.02
C ALA A 73 22.98 7.07 -11.67
N PRO A 74 23.89 7.63 -10.87
CA PRO A 74 24.14 7.15 -9.51
C PRO A 74 22.82 7.10 -8.75
N THR A 75 22.40 5.90 -8.32
CA THR A 75 21.09 5.69 -7.69
C THR A 75 21.29 5.06 -6.32
N TYR A 76 20.77 5.72 -5.29
CA TYR A 76 20.83 5.32 -3.90
C TYR A 76 19.45 4.86 -3.45
N VAL A 77 19.33 3.59 -3.09
CA VAL A 77 18.04 2.97 -2.73
C VAL A 77 18.09 2.51 -1.27
N ALA A 78 17.16 2.98 -0.46
CA ALA A 78 16.95 2.49 0.90
C ALA A 78 15.58 1.81 1.02
N VAL A 79 15.58 0.52 1.33
CA VAL A 79 14.35 -0.24 1.63
C VAL A 79 14.19 -0.32 3.14
N THR A 80 13.19 0.39 3.67
CA THR A 80 12.96 0.54 5.11
C THR A 80 11.46 0.58 5.43
N PRO A 81 10.98 -0.07 6.52
CA PRO A 81 9.57 -0.06 6.93
C PRO A 81 9.05 1.31 7.35
N THR A 82 9.93 2.32 7.44
CA THR A 82 9.61 3.64 7.96
C THR A 82 9.14 4.62 6.89
N VAL A 83 8.86 4.17 5.67
CA VAL A 83 8.28 5.05 4.64
C VAL A 83 6.90 5.49 5.13
N GLY A 84 6.70 6.80 5.27
CA GLY A 84 5.43 7.37 5.74
C GLY A 84 5.32 7.61 7.25
N LEU A 85 6.28 7.22 8.09
CA LEU A 85 6.34 7.70 9.50
C LEU A 85 6.72 9.18 9.61
N SER A 86 7.08 9.79 8.48
CA SER A 86 7.20 11.25 8.28
C SER A 86 5.86 11.92 7.93
N THR A 87 4.72 11.25 8.09
CA THR A 87 3.39 11.92 8.05
C THR A 87 2.87 12.26 9.46
N GLY A 88 3.68 12.08 10.50
CA GLY A 88 3.42 12.63 11.83
C GLY A 88 4.03 14.02 11.98
N ARG A 89 3.26 14.95 12.57
CA ARG A 89 3.45 16.34 13.09
C ARG A 89 4.71 17.21 12.78
N HIS A 90 5.82 16.66 12.30
CA HIS A 90 7.04 17.34 11.85
C HIS A 90 7.62 16.66 10.58
N GLY A 91 6.77 16.38 9.60
CA GLY A 91 7.05 15.51 8.45
C GLY A 91 8.17 15.95 7.49
N GLU A 92 9.42 15.70 7.87
CA GLU A 92 10.58 15.90 7.00
C GLU A 92 10.88 14.64 6.16
N SER A 93 10.78 14.78 4.83
CA SER A 93 11.21 13.76 3.88
C SER A 93 12.62 13.26 4.21
N LEU A 94 12.83 11.94 4.13
CA LEU A 94 14.14 11.33 4.37
C LEU A 94 15.12 11.62 3.21
N LEU A 95 14.63 11.91 2.00
CA LEU A 95 15.48 12.10 0.82
C LEU A 95 16.39 13.32 0.92
N PRO A 96 15.92 14.53 1.31
CA PRO A 96 16.79 15.68 1.57
C PRO A 96 17.89 15.37 2.60
N LEU A 97 17.53 14.72 3.71
CA LEU A 97 18.47 14.36 4.77
C LEU A 97 19.54 13.39 4.24
N LEU A 98 19.15 12.37 3.47
CA LEU A 98 20.10 11.45 2.87
C LEU A 98 21.04 12.15 1.88
N ARG A 99 20.52 13.05 1.06
CA ARG A 99 21.33 13.87 0.15
C ARG A 99 22.32 14.74 0.91
N ASP A 100 21.91 15.39 1.98
CA ASP A 100 22.76 16.29 2.76
C ASP A 100 23.89 15.54 3.48
N ARG A 101 23.62 14.30 3.93
CA ARG A 101 24.63 13.43 4.55
C ARG A 101 25.53 12.75 3.52
N LEU A 102 25.01 12.32 2.36
CA LEU A 102 25.80 11.68 1.30
C LEU A 102 26.61 12.70 0.49
N ARG A 103 26.11 13.93 0.33
CA ARG A 103 26.69 15.02 -0.48
C ARG A 103 27.06 14.57 -1.89
N ARG A 104 26.23 13.71 -2.50
CA ARG A 104 26.41 13.21 -3.86
C ARG A 104 25.18 13.53 -4.69
N ASP A 105 25.41 13.86 -5.96
CA ASP A 105 24.33 13.97 -6.92
C ASP A 105 23.91 12.57 -7.39
N GLY A 106 22.62 12.40 -7.66
CA GLY A 106 22.03 11.13 -8.03
C GLY A 106 20.54 11.03 -7.79
N VAL A 107 20.01 9.86 -8.07
CA VAL A 107 18.63 9.48 -7.77
C VAL A 107 18.60 8.88 -6.37
N TYR A 108 17.68 9.35 -5.54
CA TYR A 108 17.46 8.85 -4.19
C TYR A 108 16.06 8.25 -4.13
N LEU A 109 15.97 6.99 -3.70
CA LEU A 109 14.73 6.24 -3.60
C LEU A 109 14.63 5.63 -2.21
N VAL A 110 13.51 5.88 -1.53
CA VAL A 110 13.16 5.26 -0.26
C VAL A 110 11.86 4.49 -0.47
N ALA A 111 11.88 3.18 -0.23
CA ALA A 111 10.74 2.31 -0.49
C ALA A 111 10.41 1.43 0.73
N SER A 112 9.12 1.16 0.93
CA SER A 112 8.68 0.26 1.99
C SER A 112 8.86 -1.20 1.56
N PRO A 113 9.30 -2.09 2.46
CA PRO A 113 9.38 -3.54 2.20
C PRO A 113 8.00 -4.20 2.07
N THR A 114 6.95 -3.61 2.66
CA THR A 114 5.62 -4.23 2.79
C THR A 114 4.49 -3.38 2.25
N SER A 115 4.62 -2.05 2.25
CA SER A 115 3.59 -1.14 1.74
C SER A 115 3.97 -0.64 0.33
N PRO A 116 3.00 -0.20 -0.48
CA PRO A 116 3.30 0.39 -1.78
C PRO A 116 4.01 1.75 -1.67
N ASP A 117 4.07 2.33 -0.47
CA ASP A 117 4.59 3.66 -0.23
C ASP A 117 6.10 3.74 -0.53
N GLY A 118 6.47 4.87 -1.12
CA GLY A 118 7.84 5.21 -1.40
C GLY A 118 7.95 6.66 -1.85
N GLU A 119 9.14 7.20 -1.73
CA GLU A 119 9.48 8.51 -2.25
C GLU A 119 10.73 8.38 -3.13
N VAL A 120 10.71 9.06 -4.26
CA VAL A 120 11.87 9.15 -5.16
C VAL A 120 12.12 10.61 -5.49
N ARG A 121 13.39 10.99 -5.60
CA ARG A 121 13.80 12.31 -6.06
C ARG A 121 15.16 12.28 -6.74
N GLN A 122 15.33 13.11 -7.74
CA GLN A 122 16.63 13.35 -8.36
C GLN A 122 17.27 14.63 -7.81
N TYR A 123 18.54 14.53 -7.40
CA TYR A 123 19.36 15.68 -7.03
C TYR A 123 20.54 15.78 -8.00
N GLY A 124 20.64 16.90 -8.72
CA GLY A 124 21.69 17.11 -9.71
C GLY A 124 21.62 16.18 -10.92
N GLY A 125 22.70 16.17 -11.70
CA GLY A 125 22.83 15.39 -12.93
C GLY A 125 22.33 16.08 -14.21
N SER A 126 22.88 15.67 -15.35
CA SER A 126 22.65 16.31 -16.65
C SER A 126 21.30 15.91 -17.29
N ARG A 127 20.80 14.71 -16.99
CA ARG A 127 19.55 14.17 -17.54
C ARG A 127 18.46 14.19 -16.47
N ARG A 128 17.38 14.95 -16.70
CA ARG A 128 16.17 14.89 -15.87
C ARG A 128 15.33 13.68 -16.25
N LEU A 129 15.04 12.82 -15.28
CA LEU A 129 14.15 11.67 -15.45
C LEU A 129 12.79 11.97 -14.80
N PRO A 130 11.67 11.48 -15.36
CA PRO A 130 10.34 11.68 -14.78
C PRO A 130 10.07 10.69 -13.63
N LEU A 131 10.89 10.77 -12.58
CA LEU A 131 10.95 9.74 -11.53
C LEU A 131 9.68 9.69 -10.68
N GLU A 132 9.18 10.85 -10.26
CA GLU A 132 8.00 10.94 -9.40
C GLU A 132 6.75 10.39 -10.12
N ASP A 133 6.58 10.74 -11.40
CA ASP A 133 5.52 10.19 -12.24
C ASP A 133 5.69 8.68 -12.46
N ALA A 134 6.91 8.21 -12.74
CA ALA A 134 7.18 6.79 -12.92
C ALA A 134 6.90 5.98 -11.66
N TRP A 135 7.26 6.52 -10.48
CA TRP A 135 7.01 5.86 -9.19
C TRP A 135 5.52 5.80 -8.89
N ARG A 136 4.79 6.90 -9.13
CA ARG A 136 3.33 6.94 -9.00
C ARG A 136 2.64 5.95 -9.94
N ALA A 137 3.08 5.88 -11.20
CA ALA A 137 2.56 4.91 -12.16
C ALA A 137 2.81 3.46 -11.69
N ALA A 138 4.04 3.13 -11.28
CA ALA A 138 4.37 1.79 -10.77
C ALA A 138 3.55 1.41 -9.53
N GLN A 139 3.24 2.38 -8.66
CA GLN A 139 2.36 2.15 -7.50
C GLN A 139 0.94 1.76 -7.89
N ASN A 140 0.43 2.31 -8.99
CA ASN A 140 -0.93 2.08 -9.46
C ASN A 140 -1.05 0.83 -10.36
N GLU A 141 -0.03 0.56 -11.17
CA GLU A 141 -0.04 -0.55 -12.14
C GLU A 141 0.14 -1.93 -11.50
N LEU A 142 0.80 -2.01 -10.35
CA LEU A 142 1.06 -3.29 -9.66
C LEU A 142 -0.01 -3.63 -8.64
N ALA A 143 -0.26 -4.93 -8.44
CA ALA A 143 -1.12 -5.40 -7.37
C ALA A 143 -0.65 -4.91 -5.97
N TYR A 144 -1.55 -4.88 -5.00
CA TYR A 144 -1.24 -4.41 -3.63
C TYR A 144 -0.18 -5.27 -2.94
N ASP A 145 -0.12 -6.57 -3.27
CA ASP A 145 0.81 -7.56 -2.74
C ASP A 145 2.07 -7.74 -3.61
N ALA A 146 2.30 -6.85 -4.57
CA ALA A 146 3.53 -6.85 -5.36
C ALA A 146 4.74 -6.49 -4.47
N SER A 147 5.83 -7.24 -4.65
CA SER A 147 7.05 -7.08 -3.86
C SER A 147 7.80 -5.80 -4.21
N THR A 148 8.60 -5.29 -3.27
CA THR A 148 9.41 -4.07 -3.49
C THR A 148 10.36 -4.18 -4.70
N PRO A 149 11.07 -5.31 -4.94
CA PRO A 149 11.90 -5.47 -6.14
C PRO A 149 11.09 -5.36 -7.45
N GLU A 150 9.92 -6.02 -7.53
CA GLU A 150 9.03 -5.93 -8.70
C GLU A 150 8.56 -4.50 -8.95
N ARG A 151 8.27 -3.76 -7.86
CA ARG A 151 7.88 -2.34 -7.94
C ARG A 151 8.99 -1.45 -8.48
N ILE A 152 10.22 -1.68 -8.03
CA ILE A 152 11.40 -0.94 -8.49
C ILE A 152 11.72 -1.27 -9.95
N GLU A 153 11.60 -2.54 -10.35
CA GLU A 153 11.79 -2.98 -11.73
C GLU A 153 10.82 -2.26 -12.68
N LEU A 154 9.52 -2.27 -12.37
CA LEU A 154 8.52 -1.57 -13.17
C LEU A 154 8.71 -0.04 -13.15
N PHE A 155 9.07 0.53 -12.00
CA PHE A 155 9.40 1.95 -11.90
C PHE A 155 10.50 2.35 -12.88
N VAL A 156 11.59 1.58 -12.94
CA VAL A 156 12.69 1.85 -13.87
C VAL A 156 12.21 1.71 -15.32
N ASP A 157 11.43 0.67 -15.63
CA ASP A 157 10.89 0.47 -16.98
C ASP A 157 10.01 1.66 -17.41
N ILE A 158 9.15 2.15 -16.52
CA ILE A 158 8.29 3.31 -16.78
C ILE A 158 9.14 4.60 -16.90
N ALA A 159 10.13 4.79 -16.04
CA ALA A 159 11.02 5.96 -16.07
C ALA A 159 11.81 6.05 -17.40
N LEU A 160 12.16 4.90 -17.97
CA LEU A 160 12.87 4.82 -19.25
C LEU A 160 11.94 4.79 -20.47
N SER A 161 10.65 4.46 -20.30
CA SER A 161 9.68 4.32 -21.40
C SER A 161 9.28 5.62 -22.10
N GLY A 162 9.57 6.78 -21.51
CA GLY A 162 9.09 8.08 -21.98
C GLY A 162 7.59 8.33 -21.73
N ARG A 163 6.84 7.37 -21.16
CA ARG A 163 5.39 7.45 -20.90
C ARG A 163 5.03 7.57 -19.42
N ALA A 164 5.99 7.95 -18.58
CA ALA A 164 5.79 8.04 -17.13
C ALA A 164 4.60 8.92 -16.74
N ARG A 165 4.52 10.13 -17.30
CA ARG A 165 3.43 11.08 -17.01
C ARG A 165 2.06 10.60 -17.48
N GLU A 166 1.99 10.05 -18.69
CA GLU A 166 0.75 9.49 -19.26
C GLU A 166 0.21 8.38 -18.36
N ARG A 167 1.05 7.42 -17.98
CA ARG A 167 0.67 6.28 -17.12
C ARG A 167 0.34 6.71 -15.70
N ALA A 168 0.99 7.75 -15.19
CA ALA A 168 0.70 8.31 -13.89
C ALA A 168 -0.67 9.03 -13.84
N GLN A 169 -1.07 9.65 -14.95
CA GLN A 169 -2.35 10.35 -15.08
C GLN A 169 -3.50 9.40 -15.45
N ASN A 170 -3.23 8.41 -16.30
CA ASN A 170 -4.19 7.43 -16.78
C ASN A 170 -3.71 6.01 -16.45
N PRO A 171 -3.72 5.62 -15.15
CA PRO A 171 -3.28 4.30 -14.77
C PRO A 171 -4.25 3.23 -15.30
N PRO A 172 -3.76 2.09 -15.80
CA PRO A 172 -4.62 0.95 -16.10
C PRO A 172 -5.30 0.43 -14.83
N PRO A 173 -6.41 -0.32 -14.96
CA PRO A 173 -7.05 -0.94 -13.82
C PRO A 173 -6.06 -1.84 -13.09
N ARG A 174 -5.93 -1.61 -11.78
CA ARG A 174 -4.98 -2.31 -10.94
C ARG A 174 -5.25 -3.83 -10.95
N PRO A 175 -4.25 -4.68 -11.18
CA PRO A 175 -4.41 -6.12 -11.08
C PRO A 175 -4.87 -6.55 -9.69
N LYS A 176 -5.75 -7.55 -9.63
CA LYS A 176 -6.17 -8.17 -8.36
C LYS A 176 -4.98 -8.82 -7.66
N SER A 177 -4.90 -8.68 -6.34
CA SER A 177 -3.92 -9.38 -5.50
C SER A 177 -4.13 -10.90 -5.55
N LYS A 178 -3.10 -11.67 -5.21
CA LYS A 178 -3.17 -13.14 -5.11
C LYS A 178 -4.24 -13.56 -4.12
N VAL A 179 -4.33 -12.87 -2.98
CA VAL A 179 -5.36 -13.08 -1.96
C VAL A 179 -6.76 -12.86 -2.52
N ARG A 180 -6.98 -11.77 -3.26
CA ARG A 180 -8.28 -11.49 -3.86
C ARG A 180 -8.65 -12.54 -4.90
N LYS A 181 -7.70 -12.97 -5.73
CA LYS A 181 -7.92 -14.04 -6.72
C LYS A 181 -8.29 -15.36 -6.05
N ALA A 182 -7.63 -15.70 -4.95
CA ALA A 182 -7.94 -16.91 -4.19
C ALA A 182 -9.36 -16.84 -3.58
N LEU A 183 -9.72 -15.71 -2.97
CA LEU A 183 -11.06 -15.51 -2.41
C LEU A 183 -12.15 -15.56 -3.49
N ASP A 184 -11.93 -14.90 -4.64
CA ASP A 184 -12.87 -14.93 -5.75
C ASP A 184 -13.06 -16.36 -6.31
N ALA A 185 -12.00 -17.18 -6.28
CA ALA A 185 -12.06 -18.58 -6.71
C ALA A 185 -12.83 -19.46 -5.71
N ASP A 186 -12.66 -19.21 -4.42
CA ASP A 186 -13.40 -19.86 -3.33
C ASP A 186 -14.90 -19.52 -3.42
N ASP A 187 -15.25 -18.23 -3.53
CA ASP A 187 -16.63 -17.77 -3.74
C ASP A 187 -17.27 -18.36 -5.01
N ALA A 188 -16.46 -18.60 -6.04
CA ALA A 188 -16.93 -19.25 -7.26
C ALA A 188 -17.17 -20.76 -7.08
N ALA A 189 -16.35 -21.42 -6.26
CA ALA A 189 -16.55 -22.81 -5.89
C ALA A 189 -17.82 -22.99 -5.04
N ASP A 190 -18.03 -22.12 -4.05
CA ASP A 190 -19.21 -22.13 -3.19
C ASP A 190 -20.51 -21.94 -3.98
N ARG A 191 -20.54 -20.97 -4.91
CA ARG A 191 -21.70 -20.77 -5.79
C ARG A 191 -21.98 -21.99 -6.67
N ARG A 192 -20.93 -22.69 -7.14
CA ARG A 192 -21.10 -23.92 -7.92
C ARG A 192 -21.65 -25.04 -7.05
N ALA A 193 -21.16 -25.21 -5.83
CA ALA A 193 -21.68 -26.18 -4.87
C ALA A 193 -23.16 -25.93 -4.57
N ALA A 194 -23.54 -24.68 -4.29
CA ALA A 194 -24.93 -24.30 -4.03
C ALA A 194 -25.86 -24.60 -5.22
N LEU A 195 -25.42 -24.38 -6.46
CA LEU A 195 -26.19 -24.73 -7.66
C LEU A 195 -26.40 -26.24 -7.81
N VAL A 196 -25.37 -27.05 -7.49
CA VAL A 196 -25.47 -28.51 -7.50
C VAL A 196 -26.41 -28.98 -6.40
N GLU A 197 -26.28 -28.45 -5.19
CA GLU A 197 -27.19 -28.76 -4.07
C GLU A 197 -28.64 -28.40 -4.42
N TRP A 198 -28.90 -27.21 -4.94
CA TRP A 198 -30.24 -26.81 -5.38
C TRP A 198 -30.77 -27.69 -6.52
N GLY A 199 -29.90 -28.17 -7.41
CA GLY A 199 -30.27 -29.14 -8.44
C GLY A 199 -30.69 -30.49 -7.85
N VAL A 200 -29.99 -30.97 -6.82
CA VAL A 200 -30.28 -32.25 -6.15
C VAL A 200 -31.53 -32.15 -5.27
N PHE A 201 -31.65 -31.08 -4.47
CA PHE A 201 -32.81 -30.85 -3.60
C PHE A 201 -34.06 -30.44 -4.39
N GLY A 202 -33.92 -29.56 -5.39
CA GLY A 202 -35.01 -29.16 -6.27
C GLY A 202 -35.48 -30.31 -7.17
N GLY A 203 -34.55 -31.11 -7.71
CA GLY A 203 -34.87 -32.28 -8.52
C GLY A 203 -35.59 -33.38 -7.71
N SER A 204 -35.14 -33.66 -6.49
CA SER A 204 -35.79 -34.67 -5.63
C SER A 204 -37.17 -34.24 -5.14
N ALA A 205 -37.37 -32.97 -4.81
CA ALA A 205 -38.67 -32.41 -4.44
C ALA A 205 -39.68 -32.48 -5.60
N ALA A 206 -39.24 -32.20 -6.83
CA ALA A 206 -40.08 -32.33 -8.02
C ALA A 206 -40.45 -33.78 -8.33
N LEU A 207 -39.52 -34.73 -8.15
CA LEU A 207 -39.75 -36.14 -8.49
C LEU A 207 -40.60 -36.91 -7.46
N SER A 208 -40.64 -36.50 -6.19
CA SER A 208 -41.37 -37.20 -5.12
C SER A 208 -42.67 -36.50 -4.70
N GLY A 209 -42.65 -35.17 -4.61
CA GLY A 209 -43.80 -34.39 -4.13
C GLY A 209 -44.93 -34.30 -5.15
N VAL A 210 -44.60 -34.08 -6.43
CA VAL A 210 -45.58 -33.91 -7.51
C VAL A 210 -46.42 -35.17 -7.76
N PRO A 211 -45.86 -36.38 -7.90
CA PRO A 211 -46.68 -37.57 -8.13
C PRO A 211 -47.54 -37.93 -6.92
N LEU A 212 -47.06 -37.70 -5.69
CA LEU A 212 -47.85 -37.95 -4.48
C LEU A 212 -49.04 -36.96 -4.37
N LEU A 213 -48.81 -35.67 -4.61
CA LEU A 213 -49.87 -34.65 -4.64
C LEU A 213 -50.88 -34.91 -5.76
N THR A 214 -50.40 -35.27 -6.95
CA THR A 214 -51.25 -35.63 -8.10
C THR A 214 -52.10 -36.86 -7.78
N PHE A 215 -51.51 -37.86 -7.13
CA PHE A 215 -52.22 -39.06 -6.70
C PHE A 215 -53.28 -38.77 -5.62
N LEU A 216 -52.95 -37.96 -4.62
CA LEU A 216 -53.86 -37.59 -3.53
C LEU A 216 -55.04 -36.73 -4.04
N THR A 217 -54.78 -35.78 -4.93
CA THR A 217 -55.83 -34.96 -5.56
C THR A 217 -56.77 -35.82 -6.42
N LEU A 218 -56.23 -36.70 -7.27
CA LEU A 218 -57.02 -37.66 -8.06
C LEU A 218 -57.88 -38.57 -7.17
N ARG A 219 -57.34 -39.06 -6.05
CA ARG A 219 -58.08 -39.90 -5.10
C ARG A 219 -59.20 -39.15 -4.39
N ARG A 220 -58.99 -37.87 -4.02
CA ARG A 220 -60.00 -37.03 -3.36
C ARG A 220 -61.17 -36.71 -4.29
N VAL A 221 -60.88 -36.34 -5.55
CA VAL A 221 -61.91 -36.09 -6.57
C VAL A 221 -62.75 -37.34 -6.83
N ARG A 222 -62.11 -38.50 -7.06
CA ARG A 222 -62.81 -39.78 -7.30
C ARG A 222 -63.72 -40.21 -6.15
N ARG A 223 -63.35 -39.92 -4.89
CA ARG A 223 -64.21 -40.20 -3.72
C ARG A 223 -65.44 -39.30 -3.68
N GLY A 224 -65.29 -38.00 -3.98
CA GLY A 224 -66.42 -37.07 -4.06
C GLY A 224 -67.45 -37.45 -5.13
N THR A 225 -66.99 -37.88 -6.31
CA THR A 225 -67.89 -38.29 -7.41
C THR A 225 -68.64 -39.58 -7.12
N ARG A 226 -68.04 -40.54 -6.39
CA ARG A 226 -68.73 -41.77 -5.94
C ARG A 226 -69.81 -41.49 -4.91
N GLN A 227 -69.63 -40.50 -4.05
CA GLN A 227 -70.62 -40.14 -3.04
C GLN A 227 -71.83 -39.43 -3.68
N GLN A 228 -71.62 -38.57 -4.68
CA GLN A 228 -72.70 -37.95 -5.47
C GLN A 228 -73.49 -38.96 -6.34
N ARG A 229 -72.86 -40.03 -6.84
CA ARG A 229 -73.58 -41.09 -7.56
C ARG A 229 -74.39 -42.01 -6.64
N ARG A 230 -74.01 -42.13 -5.36
CA ARG A 230 -74.78 -42.91 -4.37
C ARG A 230 -76.00 -42.16 -3.83
N THR A 231 -75.98 -40.83 -3.79
CA THR A 231 -77.13 -40.01 -3.38
C THR A 231 -78.14 -39.74 -4.49
N LYS A 232 -77.80 -40.05 -5.75
CA LYS A 232 -78.72 -40.01 -6.90
C LYS A 232 -79.06 -41.42 -7.39
N SER A 233 -79.62 -42.27 -6.52
CA SER A 233 -80.43 -43.40 -6.97
C SER A 233 -81.90 -42.99 -6.94
N PRO A 234 -82.63 -43.07 -8.07
CA PRO A 234 -84.03 -42.68 -8.12
C PRO A 234 -84.87 -43.73 -7.39
N ALA A 235 -85.69 -43.29 -6.44
CA ALA A 235 -86.80 -44.07 -5.91
C ALA A 235 -87.76 -44.39 -7.06
N LYS A 236 -87.63 -45.57 -7.65
CA LYS A 236 -88.55 -46.10 -8.66
C LYS A 236 -89.43 -47.17 -8.00
N GLY A 237 -90.65 -46.77 -7.68
CA GLY A 237 -91.88 -47.57 -7.79
C GLY A 237 -92.22 -48.48 -6.62
N ARG A 238 -93.44 -48.29 -6.08
CA ARG A 238 -94.54 -49.25 -6.24
C ARG A 238 -95.83 -48.75 -5.57
N ARG A 239 -96.89 -48.79 -6.39
CA ARG A 239 -98.32 -49.01 -6.10
C ARG A 239 -99.08 -48.02 -5.24
#